data_AF-A0A2B3ZNW1-F1
#
_entry.id   AF-A0A2B3ZNW1-F1
#
_cell.length_a   1.000
_cell.length_b   1.000
_cell.length_c   1.000
_cell.angle_alpha   90.00
_cell.angle_beta   90.00
_cell.angle_gamma   90.00
#
_symmetry.space_group_name_H-M   'P 1'
#
loop_
_entity.id
_entity.type
_entity.pdbx_description
1 polymer ?
#
loop_
_entity_poly.entity_id
_entity_poly.type
_entity_poly.pdbx_seq_one_letter_code
_entity_poly.pdbx_strand_id
1 'polypeptide(L)'
;MNRKWLFWIPVLLWMGLIFYSSAQPYKKQDMRSDIEQYVNVEFVKEHFSWVSIDYGGGTPVSIANKGVGGFIEFFLRKGAHFMVFFMLGSLTYYAFHRSGYSRKRCFIYALLFVAGYATFDEIHQWTTGDRTPMWQDSLLDTCGGLTGIIISNWFWNRKRS
;
A
#
# COMPACT_ATOMS: atom_id res chain seq x y z
N MET A 1 -18.93 19.88 -22.95
CA MET A 1 -17.67 19.26 -22.50
C MET A 1 -17.97 18.03 -21.66
N ASN A 2 -17.49 16.85 -22.08
CA ASN A 2 -17.62 15.63 -21.29
C ASN A 2 -16.84 15.79 -19.97
N ARG A 3 -17.55 16.00 -18.85
CA ARG A 3 -16.98 16.18 -17.49
C ARG A 3 -16.37 14.88 -16.91
N LYS A 4 -16.06 13.89 -17.75
CA LYS A 4 -15.51 12.58 -17.38
C LYS A 4 -14.13 12.68 -16.72
N TRP A 5 -13.35 13.71 -17.07
CA TRP A 5 -12.04 13.96 -16.48
C TRP A 5 -12.12 14.30 -14.98
N LEU A 6 -13.25 14.80 -14.48
CA LEU A 6 -13.43 15.12 -13.05
C LEU A 6 -13.27 13.89 -12.15
N PHE A 7 -13.56 12.68 -12.65
CA PHE A 7 -13.39 11.45 -11.88
C PHE A 7 -11.92 11.06 -11.65
N TRP A 8 -10.99 11.70 -12.34
CA TRP A 8 -9.56 11.52 -12.13
C TRP A 8 -8.98 12.45 -11.06
N ILE A 9 -9.70 13.49 -10.65
CA ILE A 9 -9.23 14.40 -9.59
C ILE A 9 -8.96 13.64 -8.28
N PRO A 10 -9.85 12.77 -7.77
CA PRO A 10 -9.56 11.99 -6.57
C PRO A 10 -8.34 11.07 -6.72
N VAL A 11 -8.13 10.51 -7.92
CA VAL A 11 -6.97 9.66 -8.22
C VAL A 11 -5.68 10.47 -8.11
N LEU A 12 -5.63 11.64 -8.75
CA LEU A 12 -4.47 12.52 -8.73
C LEU A 12 -4.18 13.07 -7.34
N LEU A 13 -5.21 13.45 -6.58
CA LEU A 13 -5.05 13.88 -5.19
C LEU A 13 -4.50 12.75 -4.31
N TRP A 14 -4.99 11.52 -4.50
CA TRP A 14 -4.52 10.36 -3.75
C TRP A 14 -3.08 10.01 -4.10
N MET A 15 -2.70 10.05 -5.38
CA MET A 15 -1.30 9.91 -5.79
C MET A 15 -0.42 11.01 -5.20
N GLY A 16 -0.89 12.26 -5.16
CA GLY A 16 -0.16 13.35 -4.51
C GLY A 16 0.09 13.08 -3.02
N LEU A 17 -0.90 12.51 -2.32
CA LEU A 17 -0.76 12.09 -0.92
C LEU A 17 0.26 10.97 -0.75
N ILE A 18 0.22 9.94 -1.62
CA ILE A 18 1.18 8.83 -1.59
C ILE A 18 2.60 9.37 -1.79
N PHE A 19 2.79 10.16 -2.84
CA PHE A 19 4.09 10.76 -3.17
C PHE A 19 4.64 11.61 -2.00
N TYR A 20 3.81 12.47 -1.40
CA TYR A 20 4.21 13.27 -0.25
C TYR A 20 4.60 12.40 0.96
N SER A 21 3.83 11.35 1.24
CA SER A 21 4.10 10.41 2.33
C SER A 21 5.38 9.60 2.09
N SER A 22 5.60 9.19 0.84
CA SER A 22 6.75 8.41 0.38
C SER A 22 8.06 9.21 0.46
N ALA A 23 7.99 10.53 0.23
CA ALA A 23 9.13 11.44 0.37
C ALA A 23 9.57 11.73 1.82
N GLN A 24 8.81 11.32 2.84
CA GLN A 24 9.16 11.61 4.24
C GLN A 24 10.31 10.71 4.73
N PRO A 25 11.35 11.26 5.38
CA PRO A 25 12.44 10.47 5.95
C PRO A 25 11.97 9.51 7.06
N TYR A 26 12.63 8.35 7.19
CA TYR A 26 12.32 7.31 8.20
C TYR A 26 12.16 7.90 9.60
N LYS A 27 13.07 8.81 10.01
CA LYS A 27 13.07 9.40 11.36
C LYS A 27 11.79 10.14 11.72
N LYS A 28 11.05 10.67 10.75
CA LYS A 28 9.75 11.32 10.98
C LYS A 28 8.58 10.34 11.03
N GLN A 29 8.78 9.12 10.53
CA GLN A 29 7.79 8.05 10.48
C GLN A 29 8.02 6.99 11.55
N ASP A 30 9.05 7.14 12.39
CA ASP A 30 9.39 6.17 13.43
C ASP A 30 8.32 6.18 14.52
N MET A 31 7.54 5.09 14.59
CA MET A 31 6.45 4.92 15.54
C MET A 31 6.80 3.98 16.69
N ARG A 32 8.06 3.50 16.78
CA ARG A 32 8.42 2.42 17.73
C ARG A 32 8.21 2.85 19.18
N SER A 33 8.61 4.08 19.50
CA SER A 33 8.46 4.66 20.84
C SER A 33 6.99 4.77 21.26
N ASP A 34 6.12 5.23 20.37
CA ASP A 34 4.67 5.30 20.63
C ASP A 34 4.08 3.89 20.80
N ILE A 35 4.44 2.95 19.92
CA ILE A 35 3.94 1.57 19.99
C ILE A 35 4.31 0.91 21.32
N GLU A 36 5.56 1.05 21.76
CA GLU A 36 6.04 0.43 23.01
C GLU A 36 5.38 1.04 24.27
N GLN A 37 4.84 2.26 24.19
CA GLN A 37 4.10 2.88 25.29
C GLN A 37 2.65 2.38 25.40
N TYR A 38 2.01 2.06 24.27
CA TYR A 38 0.59 1.66 24.25
C TYR A 38 0.37 0.15 24.17
N VAL A 39 1.38 -0.63 23.80
CA VAL A 39 1.26 -2.08 23.62
C VAL A 39 1.89 -2.84 24.78
N ASN A 40 1.21 -3.88 25.27
CA ASN A 40 1.78 -4.80 26.24
C ASN A 40 2.86 -5.66 25.55
N VAL A 41 4.12 -5.28 25.77
CA VAL A 41 5.31 -5.94 25.20
C VAL A 41 5.35 -7.42 25.54
N GLU A 42 4.93 -7.81 26.73
CA GLU A 42 4.99 -9.20 27.19
C GLU A 42 3.95 -10.07 26.49
N PHE A 43 2.73 -9.56 26.33
CA PHE A 43 1.69 -10.22 25.55
C PHE A 43 2.13 -10.50 24.12
N VAL A 44 2.78 -9.52 23.47
CA VAL A 44 3.23 -9.67 22.08
C VAL A 44 4.38 -10.67 21.97
N LYS A 45 5.33 -10.64 22.92
CA LYS A 45 6.40 -11.65 22.98
C LYS A 45 5.85 -13.06 23.15
N GLU A 46 4.92 -13.25 24.08
CA GLU A 46 4.36 -14.57 24.38
C GLU A 46 3.61 -15.15 23.17
N HIS A 47 2.83 -14.33 22.46
CA HIS A 47 1.98 -14.81 21.36
C HIS A 47 2.66 -14.83 19.99
N PHE A 48 3.68 -14.00 19.76
CA PHE A 48 4.28 -13.78 18.44
C PHE A 48 5.79 -14.04 18.37
N SER A 49 6.44 -14.50 19.44
CA SER A 49 7.87 -14.84 19.44
C SER A 49 8.24 -15.95 18.44
N TRP A 50 7.30 -16.84 18.10
CA TRP A 50 7.49 -17.90 17.12
C TRP A 50 7.48 -17.39 15.66
N VAL A 51 7.04 -16.15 15.43
CA VAL A 51 6.96 -15.57 14.07
C VAL A 51 8.32 -15.02 13.66
N SER A 52 8.89 -15.62 12.60
CA SER A 52 10.10 -15.14 11.94
C SER A 52 9.88 -15.16 10.44
N ILE A 53 9.77 -13.97 9.84
CA ILE A 53 9.51 -13.81 8.41
C ILE A 53 10.80 -13.34 7.74
N ASP A 54 11.29 -14.12 6.78
CA ASP A 54 12.34 -13.64 5.89
C ASP A 54 11.74 -12.64 4.89
N TYR A 55 12.16 -11.38 5.00
CA TYR A 55 11.67 -10.27 4.20
C TYR A 55 12.82 -9.33 3.86
N GLY A 56 13.01 -9.03 2.58
CA GLY A 56 14.05 -8.13 2.10
C GLY A 56 15.45 -8.73 1.98
N GLY A 57 15.61 -10.06 2.10
CA GLY A 57 16.90 -10.75 1.92
C GLY A 57 17.94 -10.44 3.00
N GLY A 58 17.51 -9.91 4.14
CA GLY A 58 18.35 -9.54 5.28
C GLY A 58 18.01 -10.33 6.55
N THR A 59 18.21 -9.72 7.72
CA THR A 59 17.81 -10.34 9.00
C THR A 59 16.30 -10.54 9.04
N PRO A 60 15.81 -11.73 9.42
CA PRO A 60 14.37 -12.00 9.50
C PRO A 60 13.65 -11.00 10.39
N VAL A 61 12.45 -10.61 9.97
CA VAL A 61 11.51 -9.82 10.75
C VAL A 61 10.96 -10.70 11.87
N SER A 62 11.54 -10.55 13.05
CA SER A 62 11.13 -11.21 14.28
C SER A 62 11.30 -10.27 15.46
N ILE A 63 10.60 -10.55 16.56
CA ILE A 63 10.74 -9.79 17.81
C ILE A 63 12.17 -9.87 18.34
N ALA A 64 12.85 -11.01 18.14
CA ALA A 64 14.24 -11.20 18.57
C ALA A 64 15.22 -10.26 17.85
N ASN A 65 15.01 -9.97 16.55
CA ASN A 65 15.92 -9.15 15.75
C ASN A 65 15.54 -7.66 15.75
N LYS A 66 14.24 -7.32 15.75
CA LYS A 66 13.75 -5.95 15.58
C LYS A 66 13.10 -5.34 16.83
N GLY A 67 13.00 -6.11 17.92
CA GLY A 67 12.20 -5.73 19.10
C GLY A 67 10.70 -5.75 18.81
N VAL A 68 9.89 -5.54 19.84
CA VAL A 68 8.42 -5.51 19.70
C VAL A 68 7.97 -4.29 18.90
N GLY A 69 8.52 -3.11 19.18
CA GLY A 69 8.19 -1.89 18.44
C GLY A 69 8.48 -2.02 16.95
N GLY A 70 9.69 -2.48 16.57
CA GLY A 70 10.07 -2.66 15.17
C GLY A 70 9.32 -3.79 14.45
N PHE A 71 8.95 -4.86 15.17
CA PHE A 71 8.11 -5.92 14.63
C PHE A 71 6.71 -5.40 14.27
N ILE A 72 6.05 -4.70 15.19
CA ILE A 72 4.70 -4.15 14.96
C ILE A 72 4.74 -3.03 13.92
N GLU A 73 5.72 -2.12 14.00
CA GLU A 73 5.89 -1.03 13.03
C GLU A 73 6.02 -1.59 11.61
N PHE A 74 6.76 -2.69 11.41
CA PHE A 74 6.87 -3.34 10.11
C PHE A 74 5.48 -3.72 9.57
N PHE A 75 4.65 -4.43 10.33
CA PHE A 75 3.31 -4.82 9.88
C PHE A 75 2.39 -3.62 9.68
N LEU A 76 2.44 -2.62 10.55
CA LEU A 76 1.65 -1.40 10.41
C LEU A 76 2.02 -0.64 9.13
N ARG A 77 3.32 -0.49 8.83
CA ARG A 77 3.77 0.16 7.60
C ARG A 77 3.36 -0.63 6.36
N LYS A 78 3.59 -1.96 6.34
CA LYS A 78 3.17 -2.81 5.21
C LYS A 78 1.65 -2.82 5.02
N GLY A 79 0.88 -2.85 6.11
CA GLY A 79 -0.57 -2.74 6.08
C GLY A 79 -1.06 -1.37 5.59
N ALA A 80 -0.42 -0.28 6.01
CA ALA A 80 -0.75 1.06 5.55
C ALA A 80 -0.51 1.22 4.05
N HIS A 81 0.64 0.79 3.55
CA HIS A 81 0.96 0.78 2.12
C HIS A 81 -0.08 -0.03 1.34
N PHE A 82 -0.35 -1.27 1.76
CA PHE A 82 -1.39 -2.11 1.15
C PHE A 82 -2.76 -1.39 1.08
N MET A 83 -3.20 -0.74 2.16
CA MET A 83 -4.49 -0.03 2.22
C MET A 83 -4.52 1.22 1.33
N VAL A 84 -3.42 1.94 1.26
CA VAL A 84 -3.29 3.15 0.45
C VAL A 84 -3.33 2.80 -1.04
N PHE A 85 -2.64 1.73 -1.45
CA PHE A 85 -2.72 1.21 -2.82
C PHE A 85 -4.06 0.54 -3.13
N PHE A 86 -4.70 -0.10 -2.15
CA PHE A 86 -6.08 -0.57 -2.26
C PHE A 86 -7.06 0.55 -2.62
N MET A 87 -6.94 1.70 -1.94
CA MET A 87 -7.75 2.87 -2.27
C MET A 87 -7.42 3.41 -3.65
N LEU A 88 -6.13 3.48 -4.02
CA LEU A 88 -5.70 3.91 -5.35
C LEU A 88 -6.30 3.01 -6.46
N GLY A 89 -6.26 1.70 -6.30
CA GLY A 89 -6.85 0.74 -7.24
C GLY A 89 -8.36 0.89 -7.36
N SER A 90 -9.05 1.11 -6.24
CA SER A 90 -10.50 1.34 -6.20
C SER A 90 -10.90 2.62 -6.95
N LEU A 91 -10.21 3.73 -6.66
CA LEU A 91 -10.44 5.03 -7.31
C LEU A 91 -10.12 4.98 -8.81
N THR A 92 -9.00 4.36 -9.18
CA THR A 92 -8.58 4.22 -10.58
C THR A 92 -9.57 3.37 -11.39
N TYR A 93 -10.03 2.25 -10.83
CA TYR A 93 -11.08 1.43 -11.46
C TYR A 93 -12.37 2.23 -11.66
N TYR A 94 -12.79 2.98 -10.65
CA TYR A 94 -13.97 3.85 -10.73
C TYR A 94 -13.83 4.93 -11.81
N ALA A 95 -12.66 5.57 -11.92
CA ALA A 95 -12.38 6.58 -12.92
C ALA A 95 -12.45 6.01 -14.36
N PHE A 96 -11.85 4.83 -14.60
CA PHE A 96 -11.96 4.14 -15.88
C PHE A 96 -13.39 3.71 -16.20
N HIS A 97 -14.11 3.17 -15.22
CA HIS A 97 -15.50 2.76 -15.40
C HIS A 97 -16.39 3.96 -15.79
N ARG A 98 -16.24 5.09 -15.12
CA ARG A 98 -16.98 6.33 -15.44
C ARG A 98 -16.57 6.98 -16.77
N SER A 99 -15.35 6.71 -17.23
CA SER A 99 -14.88 7.19 -18.54
C SER A 99 -15.55 6.45 -19.71
N GLY A 100 -16.17 5.29 -19.46
CA GLY A 100 -16.95 4.53 -20.43
C GLY A 100 -16.22 3.32 -21.02
N TYR A 101 -15.11 2.90 -20.40
CA TYR A 101 -14.41 1.68 -20.80
C TYR A 101 -15.22 0.42 -20.43
N SER A 102 -15.00 -0.67 -21.17
CA SER A 102 -15.57 -1.97 -20.84
C SER A 102 -14.94 -2.52 -19.57
N ARG A 103 -15.69 -3.34 -18.82
CA ARG A 103 -15.27 -3.92 -17.53
C ARG A 103 -13.88 -4.58 -17.59
N LYS A 104 -13.62 -5.38 -18.63
CA LYS A 104 -12.31 -6.04 -18.84
C LYS A 104 -11.19 -5.01 -19.01
N ARG A 105 -11.43 -3.95 -19.79
CA ARG A 105 -10.46 -2.86 -19.99
C ARG A 105 -10.23 -2.07 -18.71
N CYS A 106 -11.29 -1.73 -17.96
CA CYS A 106 -11.15 -1.04 -16.67
C CYS A 106 -10.27 -1.84 -15.70
N PHE A 107 -10.50 -3.16 -15.62
CA PHE A 107 -9.72 -4.04 -14.74
C PHE A 107 -8.24 -4.05 -15.14
N ILE A 108 -7.95 -4.33 -16.41
CA ILE A 108 -6.56 -4.43 -16.91
C ILE A 108 -5.85 -3.08 -16.79
N TYR A 109 -6.48 -1.99 -17.21
CA TYR A 109 -5.84 -0.67 -17.16
C TYR A 109 -5.65 -0.16 -15.73
N ALA A 110 -6.60 -0.39 -14.82
CA ALA A 110 -6.41 -0.06 -13.42
C ALA A 110 -5.28 -0.86 -12.79
N LEU A 111 -5.18 -2.16 -13.09
CA LEU A 111 -4.11 -3.01 -12.56
C LEU A 111 -2.73 -2.57 -13.07
N LEU A 112 -2.61 -2.32 -14.38
CA LEU A 112 -1.35 -1.81 -14.97
C LEU A 112 -0.98 -0.44 -14.40
N PHE A 113 -1.95 0.44 -14.19
CA PHE A 113 -1.72 1.76 -13.59
C PHE A 113 -1.20 1.63 -12.16
N VAL A 114 -1.83 0.80 -11.33
CA VAL A 114 -1.40 0.61 -9.94
C VAL A 114 -0.03 -0.07 -9.87
N ALA A 115 0.22 -1.11 -10.66
CA ALA A 115 1.51 -1.79 -10.68
C ALA A 115 2.64 -0.85 -11.15
N GLY A 116 2.37 -0.02 -12.17
CA GLY A 116 3.30 1.01 -12.63
C GLY A 116 3.56 2.05 -11.55
N TYR A 117 2.53 2.50 -10.84
CA TYR A 117 2.67 3.48 -9.77
C TYR A 117 3.38 2.91 -8.54
N ALA A 118 3.14 1.66 -8.16
CA ALA A 118 3.86 0.97 -7.08
C ALA A 118 5.35 0.84 -7.39
N THR A 119 5.69 0.51 -8.64
CA THR A 119 7.08 0.47 -9.10
C THR A 119 7.72 1.87 -9.07
N PHE A 120 6.97 2.90 -9.48
CA PHE A 120 7.44 4.28 -9.40
C PHE A 120 7.66 4.75 -7.96
N ASP A 121 6.77 4.36 -7.03
CA ASP A 121 6.91 4.70 -5.61
C ASP A 121 8.18 4.09 -5.01
N GLU A 122 8.47 2.81 -5.29
CA GLU A 122 9.73 2.17 -4.85
C GLU A 122 10.98 2.88 -5.40
N ILE A 123 10.97 3.27 -6.68
CA ILE A 123 12.06 4.04 -7.28
C ILE A 123 12.19 5.41 -6.59
N HIS A 124 11.07 6.06 -6.29
CA HIS A 124 11.06 7.34 -5.61
C HIS A 124 11.64 7.22 -4.19
N GLN A 125 11.18 6.24 -3.41
CA GLN A 125 11.71 5.96 -2.06
C GLN A 125 13.21 5.70 -2.08
N TRP A 126 13.71 5.00 -3.09
CA TRP A 126 15.15 4.78 -3.27
C TRP A 126 15.91 6.09 -3.53
N THR A 127 15.33 7.04 -4.26
CA THR A 127 15.98 8.34 -4.51
C THR A 127 15.95 9.28 -3.32
N THR A 128 14.95 9.18 -2.43
CA THR A 128 14.75 10.11 -1.31
C THR A 128 15.14 9.56 0.05
N GLY A 129 15.44 8.26 0.17
CA GLY A 129 15.68 7.61 1.46
C GLY A 129 16.87 6.65 1.44
N ASP A 130 17.45 6.42 2.63
CA ASP A 130 18.51 5.44 2.88
C ASP A 130 17.98 3.99 2.91
N ARG A 131 17.00 3.64 2.06
CA ARG A 131 16.39 2.32 2.01
C ARG A 131 16.74 1.63 0.70
N THR A 132 17.00 0.32 0.78
CA THR A 132 17.15 -0.54 -0.40
C THR A 132 15.78 -0.82 -1.01
N PRO A 133 15.57 -0.55 -2.31
CA PRO A 133 14.31 -0.84 -2.98
C PRO A 133 14.06 -2.35 -2.96
N MET A 134 12.82 -2.75 -2.65
CA MET A 134 12.45 -4.15 -2.51
C MET A 134 11.31 -4.47 -3.49
N TRP A 135 11.56 -5.40 -4.41
CA TRP A 135 10.54 -5.87 -5.33
C TRP A 135 9.32 -6.47 -4.61
N GLN A 136 9.52 -6.99 -3.38
CA GLN A 136 8.46 -7.49 -2.51
C GLN A 136 7.47 -6.39 -2.10
N ASP A 137 7.95 -5.15 -1.92
CA ASP A 137 7.12 -4.00 -1.53
C ASP A 137 6.22 -3.57 -2.69
N SER A 138 6.79 -3.41 -3.90
CA SER A 138 6.01 -3.14 -5.11
C SER A 138 4.97 -4.25 -5.39
N LEU A 139 5.32 -5.52 -5.13
CA LEU A 139 4.39 -6.64 -5.28
C LEU A 139 3.24 -6.56 -4.26
N LEU A 140 3.56 -6.29 -2.98
CA LEU A 140 2.56 -6.15 -1.92
C LEU A 140 1.57 -5.00 -2.24
N ASP A 141 2.10 -3.87 -2.70
CA ASP A 141 1.32 -2.69 -3.06
C ASP A 141 0.43 -2.96 -4.27
N THR A 142 0.95 -3.68 -5.26
CA THR A 142 0.16 -4.16 -6.40
C THR A 142 -0.96 -5.11 -5.96
N CYS A 143 -0.71 -6.00 -5.00
CA CYS A 143 -1.74 -6.86 -4.40
C CYS A 143 -2.81 -6.06 -3.66
N GLY A 144 -2.43 -4.99 -2.96
CA GLY A 144 -3.38 -4.04 -2.36
C GLY A 144 -4.30 -3.42 -3.42
N GLY A 145 -3.69 -2.87 -4.46
CA GLY A 145 -4.40 -2.32 -5.63
C GLY A 145 -5.36 -3.31 -6.29
N LEU A 146 -4.88 -4.52 -6.57
CA LEU A 146 -5.67 -5.60 -7.15
C LEU A 146 -6.91 -5.92 -6.27
N THR A 147 -6.73 -6.00 -4.96
CA THR A 147 -7.81 -6.24 -4.02
C THR A 147 -8.87 -5.12 -4.10
N GLY A 148 -8.44 -3.86 -4.15
CA GLY A 148 -9.33 -2.71 -4.34
C GLY A 148 -10.10 -2.74 -5.66
N ILE A 149 -9.42 -3.13 -6.74
CA ILE A 149 -10.04 -3.31 -8.06
C ILE A 149 -11.07 -4.43 -8.02
N ILE A 150 -10.79 -5.58 -7.42
CA ILE A 150 -11.71 -6.72 -7.34
C ILE A 150 -12.98 -6.34 -6.56
N ILE A 151 -12.83 -5.69 -5.40
CA ILE A 151 -13.95 -5.25 -4.58
C ILE A 151 -14.80 -4.22 -5.34
N SER A 152 -14.17 -3.21 -5.94
CA SER A 152 -14.86 -2.21 -6.76
C SER A 152 -15.54 -2.81 -7.99
N ASN A 153 -14.90 -3.80 -8.61
CA ASN A 153 -15.50 -4.54 -9.70
C ASN A 153 -16.77 -5.28 -9.25
N TRP A 154 -16.73 -5.97 -8.10
CA TRP A 154 -17.87 -6.71 -7.55
C TRP A 154 -19.06 -5.81 -7.20
N PHE A 155 -18.83 -4.73 -6.46
CA PHE A 155 -19.89 -3.80 -6.05
C PHE A 155 -20.61 -3.17 -7.24
N TRP A 156 -19.89 -2.85 -8.33
CA TRP A 156 -20.48 -2.19 -9.49
C TRP A 156 -21.18 -3.15 -10.46
N ASN A 157 -20.96 -4.46 -10.35
CA ASN A 157 -21.78 -5.42 -11.10
C ASN A 157 -23.18 -5.55 -10.53
N ARG A 158 -23.34 -5.44 -9.20
CA ARG A 158 -24.63 -5.59 -8.54
C ARG A 158 -25.62 -4.47 -8.87
N LYS A 159 -25.14 -3.28 -9.27
CA LYS A 159 -26.01 -2.15 -9.67
C LYS A 159 -26.53 -2.24 -11.10
N ARG A 160 -26.14 -3.26 -11.87
CA ARG A 160 -26.57 -3.48 -13.27
C ARG A 160 -27.48 -4.70 -13.44
N SER A 161 -27.68 -5.49 -12.40
CA SER A 161 -28.65 -6.59 -12.32
C SER A 161 -29.89 -6.12 -11.56
#